data_AF-T0NC43-F1
#
_entry.id   AF-T0NC43-F1
#
_cell.length_a   1.000
_cell.length_b   1.000
_cell.length_c   1.000
_cell.angle_alpha   90.00
_cell.angle_beta   90.00
_cell.angle_gamma   90.00
#
_symmetry.space_group_name_H-M   'P 1'
#
loop_
_entity.id
_entity.type
_entity.pdbx_description
1 polymer ?
#
loop_
_entity_poly.entity_id
_entity_poly.type
_entity_poly.pdbx_seq_one_letter_code
_entity_poly.pdbx_strand_id
1 'polypeptide(L)'
;MLSISLTTTLDLKTYLDGTIEIKLHPIEGGDILVLSDKVVAIGVSDRTDPMAVERLAHKLLFSEERFQTVLAFDIPKTRAYMHLDTVFTMVDYDKFTIFPGIEAPLDVYSITKGKDNQLNIRYEQEDLSTVLKEHLGLPAVDLIRCGDGDPIAASREQWNDGSNTLAISPGKVVCYNRNHITNEALRRNKIEVLEFDSYELSRGRGGPRCMSMPLFRESL
;
A
#
# COMPACT_ATOMS: atom_id res chain seq x y z
N MET A 1 -3.45 -33.22 -1.67
CA MET A 1 -4.14 -32.87 -0.41
C MET A 1 -3.05 -32.72 0.66
N LEU A 2 -2.54 -31.50 0.86
CA LEU A 2 -1.58 -31.20 1.93
C LEU A 2 -2.32 -30.27 2.89
N SER A 3 -2.78 -30.80 4.02
CA SER A 3 -3.30 -29.99 5.11
C SER A 3 -2.10 -29.42 5.87
N ILE A 4 -1.90 -28.11 5.79
CA ILE A 4 -0.90 -27.43 6.63
C ILE A 4 -1.61 -27.02 7.91
N SER A 5 -1.19 -27.65 9.01
CA SER A 5 -1.72 -27.45 10.36
C SER A 5 -1.38 -26.04 10.86
N LEU A 6 -2.41 -25.25 11.16
CA LEU A 6 -2.33 -23.91 11.74
C LEU A 6 -2.37 -23.97 13.27
N THR A 7 -1.35 -24.52 13.92
CA THR A 7 -1.20 -24.39 15.39
C THR A 7 0.25 -24.47 15.81
N THR A 8 0.90 -23.31 15.94
CA THR A 8 2.03 -23.13 16.86
C THR A 8 1.88 -21.78 17.56
N THR A 9 1.21 -21.78 18.72
CA THR A 9 1.44 -20.75 19.73
C THR A 9 2.87 -20.92 20.21
N LEU A 10 3.74 -20.01 19.81
CA LEU A 10 5.17 -20.06 20.10
C LEU A 10 5.43 -19.45 21.49
N ASP A 11 6.02 -20.22 22.40
CA ASP A 11 6.46 -19.76 23.72
C ASP A 11 7.75 -18.94 23.58
N LEU A 12 7.82 -17.78 24.26
CA LEU A 12 8.98 -16.89 24.31
C LEU A 12 10.26 -17.61 24.78
N LYS A 13 10.10 -18.68 25.55
CA LYS A 13 11.22 -19.48 26.04
C LYS A 13 11.94 -20.25 24.92
N THR A 14 11.17 -20.75 23.96
CA THR A 14 11.68 -21.47 22.77
C THR A 14 12.32 -20.52 21.76
N TYR A 15 11.98 -19.23 21.81
CA TYR A 15 12.61 -18.20 20.98
C TYR A 15 14.07 -17.92 21.39
N LEU A 16 14.38 -17.97 22.69
CA LEU A 16 15.69 -17.60 23.22
C LEU A 16 16.71 -18.73 23.22
N ASP A 17 16.27 -19.99 23.10
CA ASP A 17 17.17 -21.16 23.15
C ASP A 17 17.80 -21.54 21.80
N GLY A 18 17.38 -20.91 20.70
CA GLY A 18 17.96 -21.08 19.37
C GLY A 18 17.76 -22.48 18.76
N THR A 19 16.88 -23.31 19.32
CA THR A 19 16.70 -24.71 18.90
C THR A 19 15.80 -24.88 17.66
N ILE A 20 15.14 -23.81 17.20
CA ILE A 20 14.28 -23.81 16.01
C ILE A 20 14.71 -22.68 15.08
N GLU A 21 15.05 -23.04 13.83
CA GLU A 21 15.23 -22.07 12.74
C GLU A 21 13.83 -21.60 12.29
N ILE A 22 13.27 -20.62 13.01
CA ILE A 22 11.96 -20.06 12.68
C ILE A 22 12.12 -19.09 11.53
N LYS A 23 11.56 -19.41 10.37
CA LYS A 23 11.41 -18.45 9.28
C LYS A 23 10.45 -17.35 9.74
N LEU A 24 10.98 -16.16 10.00
CA LEU A 24 10.18 -14.99 10.32
C LEU A 24 9.42 -14.55 9.07
N HIS A 25 8.16 -14.14 9.26
CA HIS A 25 7.30 -13.60 8.21
C HIS A 25 6.94 -12.15 8.58
N PRO A 26 7.84 -11.18 8.32
CA PRO A 26 7.65 -9.79 8.70
C PRO A 26 6.51 -9.12 7.90
N ILE A 27 5.96 -8.07 8.48
CA ILE A 27 5.01 -7.14 7.85
C ILE A 27 5.21 -5.76 8.46
N GLU A 28 5.20 -4.72 7.63
CA GLU A 28 5.36 -3.32 8.06
C GLU A 28 4.15 -2.46 7.65
N GLY A 29 3.84 -1.42 8.44
CA GLY A 29 2.62 -0.62 8.25
C GLY A 29 2.58 0.19 6.94
N GLY A 30 3.75 0.54 6.38
CA GLY A 30 3.85 1.22 5.09
C GLY A 30 3.28 0.38 3.93
N ASP A 31 3.22 -0.93 4.08
CA ASP A 31 2.65 -1.81 3.06
C ASP A 31 1.13 -1.95 3.18
N ILE A 32 0.49 -1.46 4.24
CA ILE A 32 -0.94 -1.67 4.50
C ILE A 32 -1.73 -0.38 4.18
N LEU A 33 -2.62 -0.48 3.20
CA LEU A 33 -3.49 0.60 2.74
C LEU A 33 -4.96 0.14 2.79
N VAL A 34 -5.76 0.70 3.70
CA VAL A 34 -7.22 0.50 3.71
C VAL A 34 -7.84 1.42 2.66
N LEU A 35 -8.32 0.85 1.55
CA LEU A 35 -8.84 1.62 0.41
C LEU A 35 -10.34 1.89 0.53
N SER A 36 -11.08 0.98 1.16
CA SER A 36 -12.50 1.13 1.47
C SER A 36 -12.87 0.29 2.69
N ASP A 37 -14.16 0.28 3.07
CA ASP A 37 -14.67 -0.63 4.10
C ASP A 37 -14.66 -2.10 3.67
N LYS A 38 -14.40 -2.39 2.39
CA LYS A 38 -14.40 -3.73 1.80
C LYS A 38 -13.05 -4.15 1.22
N VAL A 39 -12.15 -3.21 0.91
CA VAL A 39 -10.92 -3.48 0.18
C VAL A 39 -9.69 -2.96 0.95
N VAL A 40 -8.71 -3.83 1.12
CA VAL A 40 -7.38 -3.48 1.64
C VAL A 40 -6.34 -3.81 0.57
N ALA A 41 -5.43 -2.89 0.30
CA ALA A 41 -4.21 -3.14 -0.46
C ALA A 41 -3.05 -3.46 0.48
N ILE A 42 -2.27 -4.49 0.17
CA ILE A 42 -1.10 -4.91 0.94
C ILE A 42 0.09 -5.10 0.00
N GLY A 43 1.20 -4.42 0.27
CA GLY A 43 2.46 -4.63 -0.44
C GLY A 43 3.13 -5.96 -0.06
N VAL A 44 3.52 -6.74 -1.06
CA VAL A 44 4.54 -7.79 -0.95
C VAL A 44 5.87 -7.13 -1.34
N SER A 45 6.72 -6.88 -0.35
CA SER A 45 7.88 -5.99 -0.48
C SER A 45 9.15 -6.66 0.08
N ASP A 46 10.26 -5.91 0.13
CA ASP A 46 11.48 -6.34 0.84
C ASP A 46 11.25 -6.40 2.38
N ARG A 47 10.16 -5.79 2.87
CA ARG A 47 9.83 -5.66 4.30
C ARG A 47 8.59 -6.47 4.73
N THR A 48 7.74 -6.81 3.78
CA THR A 48 6.52 -7.58 4.03
C THR A 48 6.56 -8.90 3.25
N ASP A 49 6.65 -10.01 3.99
CA ASP A 49 6.72 -11.35 3.44
C ASP A 49 5.34 -11.83 2.95
N PRO A 50 5.24 -12.52 1.81
CA PRO A 50 3.96 -12.96 1.26
C PRO A 50 3.16 -13.87 2.20
N MET A 51 3.81 -14.67 3.05
CA MET A 51 3.10 -15.49 4.05
C MET A 51 2.43 -14.62 5.13
N ALA A 52 3.02 -13.47 5.47
CA ALA A 52 2.41 -12.52 6.40
C ALA A 52 1.16 -11.89 5.77
N VAL A 53 1.20 -11.59 4.47
CA VAL A 53 0.05 -11.11 3.69
C VAL A 53 -1.07 -12.15 3.69
N GLU A 54 -0.79 -13.42 3.38
CA GLU A 54 -1.79 -14.49 3.42
C GLU A 54 -2.42 -14.65 4.80
N ARG A 55 -1.60 -14.63 5.86
CA ARG A 55 -2.09 -14.75 7.25
C ARG A 55 -2.98 -13.56 7.65
N LEU A 56 -2.61 -12.34 7.25
CA LEU A 56 -3.43 -11.16 7.50
C LEU A 56 -4.73 -11.20 6.69
N ALA A 57 -4.65 -11.56 5.40
CA ALA A 57 -5.82 -11.70 4.55
C ALA A 57 -6.81 -12.73 5.10
N HIS A 58 -6.32 -13.89 5.57
CA HIS A 58 -7.16 -14.89 6.24
C HIS A 58 -7.89 -14.31 7.45
N LYS A 59 -7.16 -13.63 8.35
CA LYS A 59 -7.77 -13.00 9.52
C LYS A 59 -8.83 -11.96 9.14
N LEU A 60 -8.53 -11.07 8.19
CA LEU A 60 -9.47 -10.02 7.78
C LEU A 60 -10.74 -10.63 7.16
N LEU A 61 -10.59 -11.54 6.19
CA LEU A 61 -11.69 -12.09 5.39
C LEU A 61 -12.57 -13.12 6.12
N PHE A 62 -12.07 -13.70 7.21
CA PHE A 62 -12.81 -14.66 8.05
C PHE A 62 -13.22 -14.09 9.42
N SER A 63 -12.90 -12.82 9.69
CA SER A 63 -13.41 -12.10 10.87
C SER A 63 -14.83 -11.57 10.66
N GLU A 64 -15.34 -10.85 11.67
CA GLU A 64 -16.61 -10.11 11.59
C GLU A 64 -16.46 -8.73 10.92
N GLU A 65 -15.25 -8.38 10.49
CA GLU A 65 -14.98 -7.13 9.74
C GLU A 65 -15.64 -7.15 8.35
N ARG A 66 -15.85 -5.97 7.78
CA ARG A 66 -16.54 -5.80 6.48
C ARG A 66 -15.70 -6.14 5.24
N PHE A 67 -14.42 -6.47 5.41
CA PHE A 67 -13.50 -6.70 4.31
C PHE A 67 -13.89 -7.92 3.45
N GLN A 68 -13.86 -7.73 2.13
CA GLN A 68 -14.25 -8.73 1.13
C GLN A 68 -13.08 -9.12 0.22
N THR A 69 -12.15 -8.19 0.01
CA THR A 69 -10.99 -8.39 -0.87
C THR A 69 -9.73 -7.81 -0.24
N VAL A 70 -8.64 -8.55 -0.33
CA VAL A 70 -7.29 -8.03 -0.16
C VAL A 70 -6.59 -8.02 -1.52
N LEU A 71 -6.10 -6.87 -1.96
CA LEU A 71 -5.26 -6.73 -3.14
C LEU A 71 -3.80 -6.78 -2.72
N ALA A 72 -3.08 -7.85 -3.08
CA ALA A 72 -1.66 -7.99 -2.83
C ALA A 72 -0.85 -7.43 -4.00
N PHE A 73 0.00 -6.44 -3.74
CA PHE A 73 0.83 -5.74 -4.73
C PHE A 73 2.27 -6.27 -4.63
N ASP A 74 2.73 -7.06 -5.60
CA ASP A 74 4.13 -7.50 -5.65
C ASP A 74 5.00 -6.38 -6.22
N ILE A 75 5.65 -5.64 -5.32
CA ILE A 75 6.49 -4.51 -5.68
C ILE A 75 7.96 -4.93 -5.82
N PRO A 76 8.74 -4.30 -6.71
CA PRO A 76 10.15 -4.65 -6.89
C PRO A 76 10.94 -4.60 -5.57
N LYS A 77 11.57 -5.73 -5.20
CA LYS A 77 12.37 -5.91 -3.98
C LYS A 77 13.71 -5.19 -4.06
N THR A 78 13.63 -3.87 -4.07
CA THR A 78 14.79 -2.99 -4.19
C THR A 78 14.74 -1.95 -3.09
N ARG A 79 15.91 -1.55 -2.57
CA ARG A 79 15.99 -0.51 -1.52
C ARG A 79 15.45 0.85 -1.94
N ALA A 80 15.19 1.06 -3.23
CA ALA A 80 14.60 2.29 -3.74
C ALA A 80 13.12 2.45 -3.33
N TYR A 81 12.41 1.35 -3.07
CA TYR A 81 10.99 1.35 -2.69
C TYR A 81 10.78 0.34 -1.55
N MET A 82 10.79 0.83 -0.30
CA MET A 82 10.75 -0.03 0.87
C MET A 82 9.34 -0.58 1.16
N HIS A 83 8.31 0.19 0.78
CA HIS A 83 6.91 -0.11 1.06
C HIS A 83 5.99 0.38 -0.07
N LEU A 84 4.80 -0.20 -0.15
CA LEU A 84 3.75 0.18 -1.11
C LEU A 84 3.41 1.68 -1.02
N ASP A 85 3.28 2.23 0.19
CA ASP A 85 2.89 3.64 0.38
C ASP A 85 3.93 4.66 -0.09
N THR A 86 5.16 4.25 -0.34
CA THR A 86 6.18 5.13 -0.89
C THR A 86 5.99 5.33 -2.39
N VAL A 87 5.29 4.41 -3.06
CA VAL A 87 5.10 4.38 -4.52
C VAL A 87 3.63 4.46 -4.94
N PHE A 88 2.68 4.29 -4.03
CA PHE A 88 1.25 4.25 -4.32
C PHE A 88 0.42 4.69 -3.10
N THR A 89 -0.39 5.74 -3.23
CA THR A 89 -1.34 6.16 -2.16
C THR A 89 -2.65 6.69 -2.74
N MET A 90 -3.75 6.51 -2.01
CA MET A 90 -5.09 7.02 -2.37
C MET A 90 -5.26 8.46 -1.84
N VAL A 91 -5.66 9.39 -2.71
CA VAL A 91 -5.74 10.82 -2.40
C VAL A 91 -7.16 11.39 -2.51
N ASP A 92 -8.06 10.68 -3.18
CA ASP A 92 -9.47 11.00 -3.33
C ASP A 92 -10.27 9.70 -3.56
N TYR A 93 -11.60 9.78 -3.68
CA TYR A 93 -12.47 8.61 -3.89
C TYR A 93 -12.03 7.72 -5.07
N ASP A 94 -11.57 8.33 -6.16
CA ASP A 94 -11.21 7.66 -7.41
C ASP A 94 -9.80 8.00 -7.89
N LYS A 95 -8.96 8.62 -7.05
CA LYS A 95 -7.64 9.12 -7.45
C LYS A 95 -6.54 8.61 -6.56
N PHE A 96 -5.44 8.22 -7.19
CA PHE A 96 -4.25 7.71 -6.53
C PHE A 96 -3.02 8.44 -7.04
N THR A 97 -2.06 8.71 -6.17
CA THR A 97 -0.70 9.04 -6.61
C THR A 97 0.09 7.77 -6.82
N ILE A 98 0.81 7.67 -7.94
CA ILE A 98 1.66 6.53 -8.25
C ILE A 98 3.03 6.97 -8.76
N PHE A 99 4.08 6.23 -8.39
CA PHE A 99 5.39 6.37 -9.01
C PHE A 99 5.43 5.61 -10.36
N PRO A 100 5.70 6.28 -11.49
CA PRO A 100 5.64 5.64 -12.81
C PRO A 100 6.57 4.44 -12.98
N GLY A 101 7.69 4.40 -12.26
CA GLY A 101 8.67 3.31 -12.36
C GLY A 101 8.17 1.95 -11.85
N ILE A 102 7.03 1.90 -11.15
CA ILE A 102 6.39 0.64 -10.74
C ILE A 102 5.22 0.21 -11.62
N GLU A 103 4.72 1.05 -12.55
CA GLU A 103 3.53 0.70 -13.35
C GLU A 103 3.75 -0.53 -14.26
N ALA A 104 4.96 -0.73 -14.80
CA ALA A 104 5.27 -1.84 -15.70
C ALA A 104 5.62 -3.19 -15.03
N PRO A 105 6.33 -3.22 -13.87
CA PRO A 105 6.63 -4.49 -13.18
C PRO A 105 5.61 -4.90 -12.11
N LEU A 106 4.53 -4.14 -11.90
CA LEU A 106 3.62 -4.38 -10.77
C LEU A 106 2.63 -5.51 -11.07
N ASP A 107 2.83 -6.63 -10.39
CA ASP A 107 1.87 -7.73 -10.33
C ASP A 107 0.87 -7.50 -9.19
N VAL A 108 -0.42 -7.65 -9.48
CA VAL A 108 -1.49 -7.55 -8.47
C VAL A 108 -2.22 -8.88 -8.37
N TYR A 109 -2.45 -9.32 -7.15
CA TYR A 109 -3.26 -10.51 -6.86
C TYR A 109 -4.46 -10.14 -6.00
N SER A 110 -5.66 -10.55 -6.40
CA SER A 110 -6.83 -10.46 -5.53
C SER A 110 -6.94 -11.71 -4.65
N ILE A 111 -7.13 -11.48 -3.37
CA ILE A 111 -7.32 -12.50 -2.33
C ILE A 111 -8.73 -12.31 -1.77
N THR A 112 -9.54 -13.35 -1.89
CA THR A 112 -10.95 -13.36 -1.46
C THR A 112 -11.24 -14.61 -0.64
N LYS A 113 -12.38 -14.61 0.05
CA LYS A 113 -12.83 -15.75 0.84
C LYS A 113 -13.18 -16.94 -0.09
N GLY A 114 -12.49 -18.06 0.09
CA GLY A 114 -12.77 -19.32 -0.60
C GLY A 114 -13.70 -20.25 0.20
N LYS A 115 -13.82 -21.49 -0.27
CA LYS A 115 -14.53 -22.58 0.44
C LYS A 115 -13.63 -23.19 1.52
N ASP A 116 -14.23 -23.88 2.49
CA ASP A 116 -13.52 -24.71 3.48
C ASP A 116 -12.39 -24.00 4.23
N ASN A 117 -12.65 -22.75 4.64
CA ASN A 117 -11.69 -21.90 5.36
C ASN A 117 -10.39 -21.57 4.58
N GLN A 118 -10.40 -21.73 3.26
CA GLN A 118 -9.27 -21.41 2.37
C GLN A 118 -9.39 -20.02 1.75
N LEU A 119 -8.26 -19.46 1.35
CA LEU A 119 -8.20 -18.26 0.51
C LEU A 119 -8.36 -18.63 -0.97
N ASN A 120 -9.06 -17.78 -1.72
CA ASN A 120 -9.08 -17.81 -3.18
C ASN A 120 -8.19 -16.67 -3.69
N ILE A 121 -7.05 -17.02 -4.28
CA ILE A 121 -6.04 -16.08 -4.79
C ILE A 121 -6.07 -16.11 -6.31
N ARG A 122 -6.15 -14.93 -6.95
CA ARG A 122 -6.17 -14.77 -8.40
C ARG A 122 -5.20 -13.69 -8.83
N TYR A 123 -4.47 -13.96 -9.91
CA TYR A 123 -3.65 -12.95 -10.59
C TYR A 123 -4.54 -12.04 -11.44
N GLU A 124 -4.39 -10.74 -11.27
CA GLU A 124 -5.10 -9.72 -12.05
C GLU A 124 -4.31 -9.41 -13.32
N GLN A 125 -4.92 -9.60 -14.48
CA GLN A 125 -4.25 -9.46 -15.79
C GLN A 125 -4.46 -8.10 -16.43
N GLU A 126 -5.40 -7.32 -15.91
CA GLU A 126 -5.75 -5.99 -16.42
C GLU A 126 -4.78 -4.94 -15.87
N ASP A 127 -4.79 -3.74 -16.48
CA ASP A 127 -4.01 -2.62 -15.96
C ASP A 127 -4.50 -2.19 -14.56
N LEU A 128 -3.61 -1.59 -13.77
CA LEU A 128 -3.89 -1.23 -12.38
C LEU A 128 -5.14 -0.34 -12.22
N SER A 129 -5.39 0.57 -13.15
CA SER A 129 -6.56 1.46 -13.06
C SER A 129 -7.86 0.67 -13.24
N THR A 130 -7.87 -0.31 -14.15
CA THR A 130 -8.99 -1.23 -14.35
C THR A 130 -9.19 -2.13 -13.13
N VAL A 131 -8.12 -2.71 -12.57
CA VAL A 131 -8.19 -3.54 -11.36
C VAL A 131 -8.78 -2.76 -10.18
N LEU A 132 -8.25 -1.56 -9.90
CA LEU A 132 -8.76 -0.71 -8.81
C LEU A 132 -10.21 -0.32 -9.03
N LYS A 133 -10.56 0.06 -10.26
CA LYS A 133 -11.94 0.41 -10.65
C LYS A 133 -12.91 -0.73 -10.32
N GLU A 134 -12.59 -1.95 -10.71
CA GLU A 134 -13.45 -3.12 -10.50
C GLU A 134 -13.61 -3.46 -9.02
N HIS A 135 -12.51 -3.56 -8.28
CA HIS A 135 -12.54 -3.96 -6.86
C HIS A 135 -13.12 -2.88 -5.95
N LEU A 136 -12.97 -1.60 -6.30
CA LEU A 136 -13.57 -0.49 -5.54
C LEU A 136 -14.99 -0.16 -6.00
N GLY A 137 -15.48 -0.76 -7.09
CA GLY A 137 -16.82 -0.49 -7.63
C GLY A 137 -16.97 0.92 -8.19
N LEU A 138 -15.91 1.46 -8.78
CA LEU A 138 -15.84 2.82 -9.32
C LEU A 138 -16.14 2.84 -10.83
N PRO A 139 -16.59 3.97 -11.40
CA PRO A 139 -16.77 4.10 -12.85
C PRO A 139 -15.43 4.23 -13.59
N ALA A 140 -14.44 4.83 -12.94
CA ALA A 140 -13.07 5.04 -13.43
C ALA A 140 -12.14 5.26 -12.23
N VAL A 141 -10.84 5.11 -12.46
CA VAL A 141 -9.77 5.46 -11.51
C VAL A 141 -8.73 6.29 -12.24
N ASP A 142 -8.27 7.36 -11.60
CA ASP A 142 -7.21 8.22 -12.12
C ASP A 142 -5.90 8.00 -11.34
N LEU A 143 -4.83 7.77 -12.09
CA LEU A 143 -3.48 7.55 -11.57
C LEU A 143 -2.63 8.80 -11.83
N ILE A 144 -2.52 9.64 -10.81
CA ILE A 144 -1.73 10.87 -10.80
C ILE A 144 -0.26 10.50 -10.62
N ARG A 145 0.54 10.67 -11.68
CA ARG A 145 1.93 10.26 -11.71
C ARG A 145 2.83 11.23 -10.93
N CYS A 146 3.64 10.70 -10.02
CA CYS A 146 4.72 11.43 -9.36
C CYS A 146 5.66 12.04 -10.41
N GLY A 147 6.03 13.31 -10.22
CA GLY A 147 6.79 14.09 -11.21
C GLY A 147 6.05 14.35 -12.52
N ASP A 148 4.72 14.24 -12.54
CA ASP A 148 3.86 14.41 -13.73
C ASP A 148 4.24 13.49 -14.90
N GLY A 149 4.87 12.34 -14.60
CA GLY A 149 5.33 11.38 -15.59
C GLY A 149 6.68 11.71 -16.24
N ASP A 150 7.29 12.86 -15.97
CA ASP A 150 8.66 13.13 -16.44
C ASP A 150 9.66 12.26 -15.68
N PRO A 151 10.47 11.41 -16.35
CA PRO A 151 11.32 10.43 -15.66
C PRO A 151 12.34 11.03 -14.68
N ILE A 152 12.85 12.23 -14.97
CA ILE A 152 13.87 12.90 -14.15
C ILE A 152 13.20 13.49 -12.91
N ALA A 153 12.09 14.22 -13.10
CA ALA A 153 11.27 14.74 -12.02
C ALA A 153 10.73 13.63 -11.13
N ALA A 154 10.16 12.58 -11.72
CA ALA A 154 9.59 11.44 -11.03
C ALA A 154 10.62 10.76 -10.14
N SER A 155 11.82 10.47 -10.67
CA SER A 155 12.89 9.85 -9.88
C SER A 155 13.34 10.72 -8.71
N ARG A 156 13.46 12.04 -8.94
CA ARG A 156 13.88 13.00 -7.91
C ARG A 156 12.83 13.18 -6.82
N GLU A 157 11.57 13.31 -7.19
CA GLU A 157 10.47 13.55 -6.25
C GLU A 157 10.04 12.26 -5.55
N GLN A 158 10.14 11.11 -6.20
CA GLN A 158 10.01 9.80 -5.57
C GLN A 158 11.03 9.61 -4.45
N TRP A 159 12.29 9.99 -4.68
CA TRP A 159 13.33 9.97 -3.64
C TRP A 159 12.99 10.84 -2.41
N ASN A 160 12.14 11.84 -2.60
CA ASN A 160 11.67 12.75 -1.56
C ASN A 160 10.24 12.42 -1.13
N ASP A 161 9.80 11.17 -1.31
CA ASP A 161 8.50 10.69 -0.88
C ASP A 161 7.30 11.40 -1.54
N GLY A 162 7.44 11.77 -2.82
CA GLY A 162 6.42 12.47 -3.60
C GLY A 162 5.08 11.73 -3.72
N SER A 163 5.09 10.40 -3.71
CA SER A 163 3.88 9.56 -3.74
C SER A 163 3.36 9.20 -2.35
N ASN A 164 4.09 9.53 -1.27
CA ASN A 164 3.72 9.23 0.12
C ASN A 164 2.88 10.37 0.73
N THR A 165 1.80 10.71 0.06
CA THR A 165 0.93 11.81 0.47
C THR A 165 -0.01 11.38 1.61
N LEU A 166 -0.31 12.30 2.53
CA LEU A 166 -1.29 12.05 3.60
C LEU A 166 -2.62 12.69 3.26
N ALA A 167 -3.60 11.91 2.83
CA ALA A 167 -4.98 12.39 2.66
C ALA A 167 -5.62 12.64 4.04
N ILE A 168 -6.07 13.87 4.30
CA ILE A 168 -6.78 14.23 5.55
C ILE A 168 -8.29 14.31 5.37
N SER A 169 -8.74 14.52 4.13
CA SER A 169 -10.12 14.30 3.66
C SER A 169 -10.07 13.95 2.16
N PRO A 170 -11.16 13.44 1.55
CA PRO A 170 -11.18 13.20 0.11
C PRO A 170 -10.82 14.47 -0.67
N GLY A 171 -9.86 14.36 -1.59
CA GLY A 171 -9.41 15.48 -2.39
C GLY A 171 -8.53 16.49 -1.64
N LYS A 172 -8.04 16.19 -0.43
CA LYS A 172 -7.20 17.09 0.38
C LYS A 172 -6.05 16.34 1.02
N VAL A 173 -4.83 16.72 0.65
CA VAL A 173 -3.60 16.03 1.06
C VAL A 173 -2.60 16.96 1.71
N VAL A 174 -1.76 16.39 2.57
CA VAL A 174 -0.57 17.03 3.13
C VAL A 174 0.67 16.49 2.42
N CYS A 175 1.51 17.39 1.91
CA CYS A 175 2.70 17.07 1.12
C CYS A 175 3.91 17.89 1.56
N TYR A 176 5.11 17.44 1.21
CA TYR A 176 6.30 18.27 1.28
C TYR A 176 6.33 19.31 0.16
N ASN A 177 6.78 20.53 0.46
CA ASN A 177 6.90 21.62 -0.51
C ASN A 177 7.93 21.38 -1.64
N ARG A 178 8.95 20.55 -1.38
CA ARG A 178 10.02 20.27 -2.35
C ARG A 178 9.55 19.48 -3.59
N ASN A 179 8.41 18.80 -3.50
CA ASN A 179 7.84 17.96 -4.57
C ASN A 179 6.93 18.79 -5.49
N HIS A 180 7.45 19.91 -5.98
CA HIS A 180 6.70 20.93 -6.70
C HIS A 180 5.98 20.40 -7.95
N ILE A 181 6.60 19.48 -8.71
CA ILE A 181 5.97 18.97 -9.94
C ILE A 181 4.78 18.07 -9.59
N THR A 182 4.94 17.18 -8.62
CA THR A 182 3.87 16.31 -8.11
C THR A 182 2.75 17.13 -7.46
N ASN A 183 3.09 18.15 -6.67
CA ASN A 183 2.11 19.03 -6.03
C ASN A 183 1.28 19.79 -7.07
N GLU A 184 1.89 20.28 -8.15
CA GLU A 184 1.16 20.91 -9.25
C GLU A 184 0.30 19.91 -10.04
N ALA A 185 0.77 18.66 -10.23
CA ALA A 185 -0.03 17.60 -10.85
C ALA A 185 -1.28 17.28 -10.01
N LEU A 186 -1.13 17.19 -8.69
CA LEU A 186 -2.24 17.03 -7.74
C LEU A 186 -3.25 18.19 -7.85
N ARG A 187 -2.77 19.44 -7.85
CA ARG A 187 -3.64 20.63 -8.00
C ARG A 187 -4.41 20.64 -9.31
N ARG A 188 -3.77 20.29 -10.43
CA ARG A 188 -4.46 20.17 -11.73
C ARG A 188 -5.56 19.12 -11.71
N ASN A 189 -5.40 18.08 -10.92
CA ASN A 189 -6.39 17.03 -10.69
C ASN A 189 -7.38 17.36 -9.55
N LYS A 190 -7.51 18.65 -9.20
CA LYS A 190 -8.46 19.19 -8.22
C LYS A 190 -8.24 18.68 -6.79
N ILE A 191 -7.02 18.27 -6.46
CA ILE A 191 -6.63 17.96 -5.09
C ILE A 191 -6.13 19.24 -4.40
N GLU A 192 -6.68 19.55 -3.24
CA GLU A 192 -6.14 20.58 -2.35
C GLU A 192 -4.84 20.08 -1.70
N VAL A 193 -3.74 20.77 -1.95
CA VAL A 193 -2.41 20.39 -1.45
C VAL A 193 -1.97 21.35 -0.34
N LEU A 194 -1.92 20.86 0.89
CA LEU A 194 -1.35 21.53 2.05
C LEU A 194 0.14 21.21 2.14
N GLU A 195 0.97 22.20 1.86
CA GLU A 195 2.42 22.03 1.89
C GLU A 195 3.02 22.44 3.24
N PHE A 196 4.10 21.77 3.62
CA PHE A 196 4.98 22.23 4.69
C PHE A 196 6.45 22.00 4.33
N ASP A 197 7.32 22.72 5.04
CA ASP A 197 8.76 22.66 4.83
C ASP A 197 9.35 21.32 5.30
N SER A 198 10.08 20.68 4.39
CA SER A 198 10.60 19.32 4.54
C SER A 198 12.05 19.25 5.04
N TYR A 199 12.66 20.39 5.39
CA TYR A 199 14.12 20.59 5.54
C TYR A 199 14.88 19.44 6.19
N GLU A 200 14.51 19.08 7.43
CA GLU A 200 15.21 18.06 8.21
C GLU A 200 14.49 16.72 8.20
N LEU A 201 13.15 16.71 8.23
CA LEU A 201 12.35 15.50 8.27
C LEU A 201 12.57 14.60 7.05
N SER A 202 12.74 15.20 5.87
CA SER A 202 13.00 14.45 4.63
C SER A 202 14.32 13.67 4.64
N ARG A 203 15.28 14.00 5.54
CA ARG A 203 16.50 13.20 5.71
C ARG A 203 16.23 11.80 6.26
N GLY A 204 15.10 11.63 6.95
CA GLY A 204 14.60 10.34 7.43
C GLY A 204 14.03 9.44 6.34
N ARG A 205 13.88 9.92 5.10
CA ARG A 205 13.30 9.18 3.96
C ARG A 205 11.88 8.67 4.24
N GLY A 206 11.01 9.59 4.65
CA GLY A 206 9.60 9.32 4.82
C GLY A 206 8.78 10.59 4.58
N GLY A 207 7.63 10.42 3.93
CA GLY A 207 6.66 11.47 3.69
C GLY A 207 5.72 11.71 4.86
N PRO A 208 4.75 12.61 4.69
CA PRO A 208 3.74 12.92 5.71
C PRO A 208 2.93 11.70 6.14
N ARG A 209 2.68 10.74 5.23
CA ARG A 209 1.97 9.50 5.58
C ARG A 209 2.81 8.62 6.50
N CYS A 210 4.10 8.44 6.22
CA CYS A 210 5.01 7.66 7.07
C CYS A 210 5.09 8.19 8.51
N MET A 211 4.89 9.49 8.72
CA MET A 211 4.92 10.12 10.05
C MET A 211 3.58 10.03 10.80
N SER A 212 2.59 9.34 10.25
CA SER A 212 1.21 9.35 10.75
C SER A 212 0.63 7.94 10.86
N MET A 213 -0.29 7.76 11.81
CA MET A 213 -1.07 6.54 11.98
C MET A 213 -2.51 6.93 12.32
N PRO A 214 -3.43 6.98 11.34
CA PRO A 214 -4.82 7.34 11.61
C PRO A 214 -5.46 6.36 12.59
N LEU A 215 -5.92 6.85 13.74
CA LEU A 215 -6.65 6.06 14.73
C LEU A 215 -8.15 6.00 14.43
N PHE A 216 -8.68 7.05 13.79
CA PHE A 216 -10.07 7.16 13.41
C PHE A 216 -10.18 7.99 12.12
N ARG A 217 -11.06 7.57 11.22
CA ARG A 217 -11.53 8.32 10.05
C ARG A 217 -13.04 8.12 9.95
N GLU A 218 -13.76 9.17 9.56
CA GLU A 218 -15.19 9.05 9.28
C GLU A 218 -15.43 8.05 8.15
N SER A 219 -16.57 7.35 8.20
CA SER A 219 -16.97 6.49 7.09
C SER A 219 -17.34 7.34 5.88
N LEU A 220 -16.90 6.89 4.71
CA LEU A 220 -17.22 7.52 3.42
C LEU A 220 -18.62 7.14 2.92
#